data_AF-A0A127SID3-F1
#
_entry.id   AF-A0A127SID3-F1
#
_cell.length_a   1.000
_cell.length_b   1.000
_cell.length_c   1.000
_cell.angle_alpha   90.00
_cell.angle_beta   90.00
_cell.angle_gamma   90.00
#
_symmetry.space_group_name_H-M   'P 1'
#
loop_
_entity.id
_entity.type
_entity.pdbx_description
1 polymer ?
#
loop_
_entity_poly.entity_id
_entity_poly.type
_entity_poly.pdbx_seq_one_letter_code
_entity_poly.pdbx_strand_id
1 'polypeptide(L)'
;EVREDDEEFKNPVDMMFDELAEQNPDHFAVRQYAKYKLAAGKTAKSILVSCGARLAPFDIKELRDLTAYDELELDTLGDKKTALFLIMSDTDGTFNFLISMIYTQMFNLLCEKADDVYGGRLPVHVRCLIDEAA
;
A
#
# COMPACT_ATOMS: atom_id res chain seq x y z
N GLU A 1 -7.79 -16.90 9.82
CA GLU A 1 -8.11 -18.34 9.66
C GLU A 1 -9.56 -18.46 9.22
N VAL A 2 -9.86 -19.33 8.26
CA VAL A 2 -11.24 -19.59 7.79
C VAL A 2 -11.56 -21.04 8.07
N ARG A 3 -12.64 -21.30 8.81
CA ARG A 3 -13.14 -22.65 9.08
C ARG A 3 -14.22 -22.96 8.05
N GLU A 4 -14.06 -24.08 7.34
CA GLU A 4 -15.00 -24.47 6.28
C GLU A 4 -16.33 -24.98 6.83
N ASP A 5 -16.30 -25.61 8.02
CA ASP A 5 -17.46 -26.26 8.63
C ASP A 5 -18.17 -25.41 9.69
N ASP A 6 -17.72 -24.17 9.89
CA ASP A 6 -18.20 -23.26 10.93
C ASP A 6 -18.27 -21.83 10.39
N GLU A 7 -19.42 -21.48 9.80
CA GLU A 7 -19.69 -20.15 9.24
C GLU A 7 -19.85 -19.06 10.31
N GLU A 8 -20.12 -19.44 11.56
CA GLU A 8 -20.25 -18.49 12.68
C GLU A 8 -18.90 -18.11 13.29
N PHE A 9 -17.84 -18.86 12.98
CA PHE A 9 -16.49 -18.54 13.45
C PHE A 9 -16.02 -17.17 12.94
N LYS A 10 -15.69 -16.28 13.89
CA LYS A 10 -15.04 -14.99 13.64
C LYS A 10 -13.57 -15.04 14.03
N ASN A 11 -12.70 -14.68 13.09
CA ASN A 11 -11.27 -14.46 13.35
C ASN A 11 -11.01 -12.98 13.70
N PRO A 12 -9.78 -12.62 14.13
CA PRO A 12 -9.46 -11.24 14.50
C PRO A 12 -9.71 -10.21 13.38
N VAL A 13 -9.54 -10.60 12.12
CA VAL A 13 -9.81 -9.71 10.98
C VAL A 13 -11.31 -9.49 10.81
N ASP A 14 -12.14 -10.53 10.99
CA ASP A 14 -13.60 -10.37 11.00
C ASP A 14 -14.02 -9.34 12.07
N MET A 15 -13.46 -9.45 13.27
CA MET A 15 -13.74 -8.53 14.38
C MET A 15 -13.32 -7.09 14.06
N MET A 16 -12.14 -6.89 13.46
CA MET A 16 -11.69 -5.55 13.03
C MET A 16 -12.63 -4.93 11.99
N PHE A 17 -13.17 -5.73 11.06
CA PHE A 17 -14.13 -5.23 10.07
C PHE A 17 -15.51 -4.98 10.67
N ASP A 18 -15.93 -5.75 11.68
CA ASP A 18 -17.15 -5.48 12.45
C ASP A 18 -17.05 -4.15 13.20
N GLU A 19 -15.94 -3.91 13.92
CA GLU A 19 -15.67 -2.63 14.61
C GLU A 19 -15.67 -1.45 13.64
N LEU A 20 -15.05 -1.62 12.46
CA LEU A 20 -15.06 -0.59 11.42
C LEU A 20 -16.47 -0.36 10.86
N ALA A 21 -17.28 -1.40 10.72
CA ALA A 21 -18.67 -1.30 10.26
C ALA A 21 -19.58 -0.60 11.27
N GLU A 22 -19.34 -0.79 12.57
CA GLU A 22 -20.04 -0.04 13.63
C GLU A 22 -19.77 1.46 13.55
N GLN A 23 -18.52 1.84 13.25
CA GLN A 23 -18.13 3.24 13.13
C GLN A 23 -18.56 3.87 11.79
N ASN A 24 -18.40 3.14 10.69
CA ASN A 24 -18.70 3.60 9.35
C ASN A 24 -19.17 2.44 8.45
N PRO A 25 -20.48 2.14 8.41
CA PRO A 25 -21.01 1.01 7.67
C PRO A 25 -20.85 1.14 6.15
N ASP A 26 -20.78 2.36 5.63
CA ASP A 26 -20.61 2.63 4.19
C ASP A 26 -19.12 2.68 3.77
N HIS A 27 -18.18 2.43 4.69
CA HIS A 27 -16.76 2.44 4.41
C HIS A 27 -16.41 1.44 3.30
N PHE A 28 -15.61 1.86 2.32
CA PHE A 28 -15.26 1.04 1.15
C PHE A 28 -14.71 -0.34 1.57
N ALA A 29 -13.82 -0.38 2.55
CA ALA A 29 -13.21 -1.62 3.04
C ALA A 29 -14.25 -2.58 3.64
N VAL A 30 -15.22 -2.09 4.41
CA VAL A 30 -16.32 -2.88 4.99
C VAL A 30 -17.13 -3.54 3.87
N ARG A 31 -17.51 -2.74 2.86
CA ARG A 31 -18.30 -3.24 1.72
C ARG A 31 -17.55 -4.28 0.90
N GLN A 32 -16.24 -4.15 0.71
CA GLN A 32 -15.45 -5.16 -0.01
C GLN A 32 -15.25 -6.42 0.84
N TYR A 33 -15.03 -6.29 2.14
CA TYR A 33 -14.88 -7.44 3.04
C TYR A 33 -16.18 -8.26 3.12
N ALA A 34 -17.33 -7.59 3.22
CA ALA A 34 -18.63 -8.26 3.18
C ALA A 34 -18.83 -9.08 1.89
N LYS A 35 -18.37 -8.59 0.74
CA LYS A 35 -18.40 -9.37 -0.52
C LYS A 35 -17.48 -10.59 -0.47
N TYR A 36 -16.29 -10.45 0.09
CA TYR A 36 -15.37 -11.59 0.30
C TYR A 36 -16.02 -12.66 1.19
N LYS A 37 -16.76 -12.26 2.24
CA LYS A 37 -17.47 -13.19 3.14
C LYS A 37 -18.61 -13.99 2.48
N LEU A 38 -19.05 -13.61 1.27
CA LEU A 38 -19.99 -14.41 0.47
C LEU A 38 -19.34 -15.62 -0.21
N ALA A 39 -18.00 -15.67 -0.25
CA ALA A 39 -17.29 -16.80 -0.85
C ALA A 39 -17.39 -18.05 0.03
N ALA A 40 -17.69 -19.20 -0.57
CA ALA A 40 -17.66 -20.49 0.12
C ALA A 40 -16.28 -20.76 0.75
N GLY A 41 -16.24 -21.51 1.87
CA GLY A 41 -15.02 -21.69 2.67
C GLY A 41 -13.77 -22.10 1.87
N LYS A 42 -13.89 -23.03 0.93
CA LYS A 42 -12.77 -23.44 0.05
C LYS A 42 -12.27 -22.29 -0.84
N THR A 43 -13.18 -21.51 -1.41
CA THR A 43 -12.84 -20.34 -2.24
C THR A 43 -12.24 -19.23 -1.39
N ALA A 44 -12.80 -18.95 -0.22
CA ALA A 44 -12.27 -17.97 0.72
C ALA A 44 -10.83 -18.32 1.15
N LYS A 45 -10.54 -19.59 1.46
CA LYS A 45 -9.17 -20.04 1.72
C LYS A 45 -8.23 -19.81 0.53
N SER A 46 -8.67 -20.12 -0.69
CA SER A 46 -7.86 -19.87 -1.90
C SER A 46 -7.56 -18.38 -2.10
N ILE A 47 -8.52 -17.49 -1.83
CA ILE A 47 -8.32 -16.04 -1.85
C ILE A 47 -7.26 -15.64 -0.82
N LEU A 48 -7.37 -16.12 0.43
CA LEU A 48 -6.42 -15.81 1.50
C LEU A 48 -5.00 -16.29 1.18
N VAL A 49 -4.85 -17.51 0.63
CA VAL A 49 -3.53 -18.02 0.22
C VAL A 49 -2.93 -17.13 -0.87
N SER A 50 -3.74 -16.71 -1.84
CA SER A 50 -3.29 -15.82 -2.92
C SER A 50 -2.94 -14.41 -2.41
N CYS A 51 -3.67 -13.91 -1.42
CA CYS A 51 -3.37 -12.66 -0.73
C CYS A 51 -2.05 -12.77 0.05
N GLY A 52 -1.89 -13.82 0.87
CA GLY A 52 -0.68 -14.09 1.63
C GLY A 52 0.56 -14.21 0.74
N ALA A 53 0.47 -14.93 -0.38
CA ALA A 53 1.57 -15.05 -1.33
C ALA A 53 2.03 -13.70 -1.92
N ARG A 54 1.10 -12.76 -2.14
CA ARG A 54 1.44 -11.40 -2.64
C ARG A 54 2.01 -10.51 -1.54
N LEU A 55 1.60 -10.72 -0.30
CA LEU A 55 2.07 -9.96 0.86
C LEU A 55 3.31 -10.55 1.52
N ALA A 56 3.74 -11.75 1.11
CA ALA A 56 4.89 -12.46 1.66
C ALA A 56 6.19 -11.64 1.75
N PRO A 57 6.52 -10.71 0.82
CA PRO A 57 7.69 -9.85 1.01
C PRO A 57 7.66 -9.08 2.33
N PHE A 58 6.48 -8.62 2.78
CA PHE A 58 6.33 -7.86 4.03
C PHE A 58 6.45 -8.71 5.30
N ASP A 59 6.55 -10.05 5.16
CA ASP A 59 6.91 -10.92 6.29
C ASP A 59 8.40 -10.80 6.64
N ILE A 60 9.24 -10.30 5.73
CA ILE A 60 10.65 -9.98 6.00
C ILE A 60 10.70 -8.81 6.98
N LYS A 61 11.35 -9.00 8.13
CA LYS A 61 11.36 -8.02 9.23
C LYS A 61 11.89 -6.66 8.76
N GLU A 62 12.97 -6.67 7.99
CA GLU A 62 13.62 -5.47 7.47
C GLU A 62 12.68 -4.66 6.57
N LEU A 63 11.92 -5.35 5.71
CA LEU A 63 10.97 -4.71 4.81
C LEU A 63 9.74 -4.19 5.57
N ARG A 64 9.29 -4.93 6.57
CA ARG A 64 8.20 -4.51 7.45
C ARG A 64 8.56 -3.27 8.26
N ASP A 65 9.77 -3.25 8.85
CA ASP A 65 10.27 -2.12 9.61
C ASP A 65 10.40 -0.89 8.71
N LEU A 66 10.91 -1.06 7.48
CA LEU A 66 11.03 0.01 6.49
C LEU A 66 9.67 0.61 6.06
N THR A 67 8.61 -0.20 6.04
CA THR A 67 7.28 0.21 5.56
C THR A 67 6.26 0.48 6.67
N ALA A 68 6.70 0.45 7.94
CA ALA A 68 5.82 0.61 9.09
C ALA A 68 5.29 2.04 9.25
N TYR A 69 6.10 3.04 8.91
CA TYR A 69 5.78 4.46 9.07
C TYR A 69 6.28 5.26 7.86
N ASP A 70 5.57 6.33 7.52
CA ASP A 70 6.03 7.27 6.50
C ASP A 70 7.02 8.27 7.11
N GLU A 71 8.25 8.23 6.60
CA GLU A 71 9.32 9.19 6.92
C GLU A 71 9.81 9.94 5.68
N LEU A 72 9.31 9.60 4.48
CA LEU A 72 9.81 10.15 3.22
C LEU A 72 9.18 11.51 2.87
N GLU A 73 7.95 11.76 3.35
CA GLU A 73 7.21 13.01 3.07
C GLU A 73 7.22 13.36 1.57
N LEU A 74 6.93 12.38 0.71
CA LEU A 74 7.13 12.49 -0.75
C LEU A 74 6.36 13.66 -1.39
N ASP A 75 5.23 14.05 -0.80
CA ASP A 75 4.44 15.20 -1.24
C ASP A 75 5.16 16.53 -1.00
N THR A 76 6.15 16.60 -0.11
CA THR A 76 6.85 17.84 0.26
C THR A 76 8.05 18.14 -0.65
N LEU A 77 8.43 17.22 -1.54
CA LEU A 77 9.57 17.39 -2.45
C LEU A 77 9.42 18.61 -3.38
N GLY A 78 8.17 19.02 -3.65
CA GLY A 78 7.85 20.22 -4.43
C GLY A 78 7.73 21.52 -3.64
N ASP A 79 7.66 21.45 -2.30
CA ASP A 79 7.39 22.61 -1.44
C ASP A 79 8.69 23.30 -1.03
N LYS A 80 9.70 22.48 -0.71
CA LYS A 80 11.01 22.90 -0.21
C LYS A 80 12.11 22.18 -0.99
N LYS A 81 13.31 22.75 -0.99
CA LYS A 81 14.47 22.10 -1.64
C LYS A 81 14.80 20.82 -0.87
N THR A 82 14.60 19.68 -1.53
CA THR A 82 14.87 18.35 -0.98
C THR A 82 15.69 17.53 -1.98
N ALA A 83 16.56 16.66 -1.48
CA ALA A 83 17.25 15.66 -2.26
C ALA A 83 16.87 14.27 -1.72
N LEU A 84 16.28 13.44 -2.58
CA LEU A 84 15.93 12.06 -2.28
C LEU A 84 16.85 11.13 -3.06
N PHE A 85 17.50 10.21 -2.36
CA PHE A 85 18.35 9.19 -2.96
C PHE A 85 17.69 7.82 -2.76
N LEU A 86 17.40 7.15 -3.87
CA LEU A 86 16.90 5.78 -3.88
C LEU A 86 18.03 4.88 -4.37
N ILE A 87 18.62 4.11 -3.46
CA ILE A 87 19.78 3.26 -3.74
C ILE A 87 19.30 1.82 -3.72
N MET A 88 19.51 1.12 -4.83
CA MET A 88 19.15 -0.28 -5.01
C MET A 88 20.34 -1.09 -5.49
N SER A 89 20.26 -2.41 -5.35
CA SER A 89 21.28 -3.31 -5.89
C SER A 89 21.16 -3.35 -7.42
N ASP A 90 22.32 -3.30 -8.09
CA ASP A 90 22.48 -3.50 -9.53
C ASP A 90 22.35 -4.97 -9.95
N THR A 91 22.37 -5.90 -8.98
CA THR A 91 22.44 -7.35 -9.21
C THR A 91 21.28 -8.12 -8.59
N ASP A 92 20.54 -7.53 -7.64
CA ASP A 92 19.39 -8.14 -6.99
C ASP A 92 18.11 -7.29 -7.16
N GLY A 93 17.19 -7.79 -7.99
CA GLY A 93 15.90 -7.15 -8.28
C GLY A 93 14.78 -7.46 -7.29
N THR A 94 15.03 -8.23 -6.23
CA THR A 94 13.99 -8.75 -5.32
C THR A 94 13.09 -7.66 -4.73
N PHE A 95 13.63 -6.47 -4.47
CA PHE A 95 12.90 -5.36 -3.84
C PHE A 95 12.60 -4.18 -4.78
N ASN A 96 12.72 -4.36 -6.10
CA ASN A 96 12.47 -3.29 -7.08
C ASN A 96 11.03 -2.75 -7.02
N PHE A 97 10.09 -3.54 -6.52
CA PHE A 97 8.71 -3.11 -6.33
C PHE A 97 8.57 -1.95 -5.35
N LEU A 98 9.46 -1.82 -4.35
CA LEU A 98 9.45 -0.71 -3.40
C LEU A 98 9.77 0.62 -4.09
N ILE A 99 10.81 0.61 -4.93
CA ILE A 99 11.21 1.80 -5.69
C ILE A 99 10.10 2.18 -6.68
N SER A 100 9.51 1.18 -7.33
CA SER A 100 8.35 1.38 -8.22
C SER A 100 7.16 1.99 -7.48
N MET A 101 6.90 1.54 -6.25
CA MET A 101 5.85 2.08 -5.38
C MET A 101 6.16 3.53 -4.99
N ILE A 102 7.39 3.82 -4.58
CA ILE A 102 7.85 5.19 -4.25
C ILE A 102 7.65 6.11 -5.46
N TYR A 103 8.09 5.72 -6.66
CA TYR A 103 7.90 6.54 -7.86
C TYR A 103 6.43 6.80 -8.15
N THR A 104 5.59 5.77 -8.10
CA THR A 104 4.15 5.92 -8.36
C THR A 104 3.51 6.88 -7.37
N GLN A 105 3.77 6.71 -6.07
CA GLN A 105 3.23 7.60 -5.03
C GLN A 105 3.77 9.02 -5.18
N MET A 106 5.09 9.18 -5.34
CA MET A 106 5.74 10.48 -5.50
C MET A 106 5.14 11.25 -6.69
N PHE A 107 5.04 10.64 -7.87
CA PHE A 107 4.51 11.35 -9.04
C PHE A 107 3.04 11.72 -8.86
N ASN A 108 2.20 10.82 -8.33
CA ASN A 108 0.79 11.11 -8.10
C ASN A 108 0.62 12.26 -7.09
N LEU A 109 1.29 12.18 -5.93
CA LEU A 109 1.21 13.19 -4.89
C LEU A 109 1.70 14.56 -5.39
N LEU A 110 2.80 14.59 -6.15
CA LEU A 110 3.35 15.83 -6.69
C LEU A 110 2.45 16.44 -7.76
N CYS A 111 1.82 15.64 -8.62
CA CYS A 111 0.85 16.11 -9.60
C CYS A 111 -0.42 16.65 -8.92
N GLU A 112 -1.02 15.87 -8.02
CA GLU A 112 -2.20 16.29 -7.24
C GLU A 112 -1.93 17.60 -6.50
N LYS A 113 -0.77 17.71 -5.85
CA LYS A 113 -0.39 18.94 -5.13
C LYS A 113 -0.13 20.11 -6.07
N ALA A 114 0.46 19.88 -7.24
CA ALA A 114 0.62 20.92 -8.24
C ALA A 114 -0.74 21.47 -8.67
N ASP A 115 -1.69 20.58 -9.01
CA ASP A 115 -2.98 20.93 -9.56
C ASP A 115 -3.92 21.53 -8.51
N ASP A 116 -4.06 20.89 -7.35
CA ASP A 116 -5.09 21.23 -6.36
C ASP A 116 -4.64 22.32 -5.37
N VAL A 117 -3.33 22.46 -5.11
CA VAL A 117 -2.80 23.41 -4.11
C VAL A 117 -2.12 24.61 -4.76
N TYR A 118 -1.32 24.39 -5.81
CA TYR A 118 -0.47 25.43 -6.41
C TYR A 118 -0.93 25.93 -7.79
N GLY A 119 -2.08 25.46 -8.28
CA GLY A 119 -2.68 25.97 -9.52
C GLY A 119 -1.95 25.53 -10.79
N GLY A 120 -1.44 24.29 -10.80
CA GLY A 120 -0.85 23.61 -11.96
C GLY A 120 0.69 23.55 -11.97
N ARG A 121 1.38 24.06 -10.93
CA ARG A 121 2.85 23.97 -10.85
C ARG A 121 3.38 24.05 -9.42
N LEU A 122 4.28 23.14 -9.07
CA LEU A 122 4.98 23.14 -7.78
C LEU A 122 5.90 24.36 -7.61
N PRO A 123 6.04 24.90 -6.37
CA PRO A 123 6.95 26.01 -6.06
C PRO A 123 8.42 25.70 -6.40
N VAL A 124 8.88 24.49 -6.10
CA VAL A 124 10.21 23.98 -6.43
C VAL A 124 10.08 22.94 -7.54
N HIS A 125 10.82 23.13 -8.63
CA HIS A 125 10.85 22.18 -9.73
C HIS A 125 11.56 20.88 -9.29
N VAL A 126 10.81 19.79 -9.20
CA VAL A 126 11.35 18.46 -8.90
C VAL A 126 11.98 17.88 -10.17
N ARG A 127 13.25 17.46 -10.08
CA ARG A 127 13.97 16.78 -11.18
C ARG A 127 14.34 15.38 -10.73
N CYS A 128 13.86 14.38 -11.46
CA CYS A 128 14.24 12.98 -11.25
C CYS A 128 15.43 12.63 -12.16
N LEU A 129 16.49 12.07 -11.58
CA LEU A 129 17.61 11.47 -12.32
C LEU A 129 17.54 9.97 -12.07
N ILE A 130 17.09 9.20 -13.06
CA ILE A 130 16.83 7.77 -12.93
C ILE A 130 17.83 7.06 -13.84
N ASP A 131 18.85 6.46 -13.24
CA ASP A 131 19.91 5.72 -13.96
C ASP A 131 19.45 4.29 -14.28
N GLU A 132 18.85 3.62 -13.29
CA GLU A 132 18.33 2.26 -13.40
C GLU A 132 16.83 2.26 -13.78
N ALA A 133 16.53 2.66 -15.02
CA ALA A 133 15.18 2.59 -15.59
C ALA A 133 15.02 1.29 -16.42
N ALA A 134 14.63 0.19 -15.77
CA ALA A 134 14.34 -1.10 -16.41
C ALA A 134 12.87 -1.50 -16.25
#